data_AF-V5RX34-F1
#
_entry.id   AF-V5RX34-F1
#
_cell.length_a   1.000
_cell.length_b   1.000
_cell.length_c   1.000
_cell.angle_alpha   90.00
_cell.angle_beta   90.00
_cell.angle_gamma   90.00
#
_symmetry.space_group_name_H-M   'P 1'
#
loop_
_entity.id
_entity.type
_entity.pdbx_description
1 polymer ?
#
loop_
_entity_poly.entity_id
_entity_poly.type
_entity_poly.pdbx_seq_one_letter_code
_entity_poly.pdbx_strand_id
1 'polypeptide(L)'
;MTREIKKPILITFDGEARTGKGTIVQATKDFLRDELGYKVMLIDRGQTFRVLVVAATRAGANLDDPTAIDAFLEDKQNVAACVQFVKDVYHMEKSERDNLLYTNQVGESSAKVGARPASQKFVANLTKKWLHDAGIEDFEVVLVDGRALENIAQEMEAEGLCDYRAGLYFICEEYIGARRTLGYAATKYEDLSPSQRVEVEDLVAQIKARNQRDFERDVEPLIRPNAPTIVLPSAIDPEIIQQPSGRYVAIIDTSADMTKRVMCAPVLKLMRAVFS
;
A
#
# COMPACT_ATOMS: atom_id res chain seq x y z
N MET A 1 21.48 -8.21 30.50
CA MET A 1 21.91 -7.99 29.10
C MET A 1 20.67 -7.57 28.32
N THR A 2 20.58 -6.31 27.91
CA THR A 2 19.57 -5.86 26.94
C THR A 2 19.93 -6.48 25.60
N ARG A 3 19.08 -7.35 25.07
CA ARG A 3 19.24 -7.91 23.72
C ARG A 3 19.18 -6.75 22.74
N GLU A 4 20.21 -6.57 21.92
CA GLU A 4 20.20 -5.57 20.85
C GLU A 4 19.05 -5.94 19.89
N ILE A 5 18.09 -5.02 19.72
CA ILE A 5 16.94 -5.23 18.85
C ILE A 5 17.45 -5.12 17.41
N LYS A 6 17.40 -6.22 16.66
CA LYS A 6 17.78 -6.23 15.24
C LYS A 6 16.80 -5.35 14.47
N LYS A 7 17.33 -4.41 13.69
CA LYS A 7 16.51 -3.55 12.82
C LYS A 7 16.02 -4.37 11.63
N PRO A 8 14.70 -4.46 11.39
CA PRO A 8 14.19 -5.12 10.19
C PRO A 8 14.58 -4.34 8.93
N ILE A 9 14.74 -5.06 7.82
CA ILE A 9 14.85 -4.48 6.48
C ILE A 9 13.48 -3.96 6.06
N LEU A 10 13.40 -2.69 5.66
CA LEU A 10 12.18 -2.05 5.19
C LEU A 10 12.17 -1.96 3.67
N ILE A 11 11.04 -2.38 3.08
CA ILE A 11 10.72 -2.19 1.67
C ILE A 11 9.35 -1.54 1.55
N THR A 12 9.26 -0.46 0.78
CA THR A 12 8.00 0.26 0.57
C THR A 12 7.43 0.03 -0.83
N PHE A 13 6.11 -0.11 -0.88
CA PHE A 13 5.33 -0.20 -2.10
C PHE A 13 4.33 0.95 -2.09
N ASP A 14 4.74 2.05 -2.71
CA ASP A 14 3.95 3.26 -2.89
C ASP A 14 3.30 3.25 -4.27
N GLY A 15 2.37 4.15 -4.55
CA GLY A 15 1.90 4.37 -5.91
C GLY A 15 0.42 4.66 -6.01
N GLU A 16 -0.02 4.75 -7.25
CA GLU A 16 -1.34 5.21 -7.64
C GLU A 16 -2.43 4.14 -7.43
N ALA A 17 -3.70 4.54 -7.58
CA ALA A 17 -4.82 3.61 -7.48
C ALA A 17 -4.78 2.58 -8.63
N ARG A 18 -5.14 1.33 -8.31
CA ARG A 18 -5.39 0.25 -9.29
C ARG A 18 -4.20 -0.12 -10.19
N THR A 19 -2.98 0.04 -9.69
CA THR A 19 -1.72 -0.26 -10.40
C THR A 19 -1.27 -1.72 -10.31
N GLY A 20 -2.08 -2.63 -9.74
CA GLY A 20 -1.65 -4.01 -9.52
C GLY A 20 -0.64 -4.22 -8.38
N LYS A 21 -0.24 -3.15 -7.69
CA LYS A 21 0.67 -3.15 -6.54
C LYS A 21 0.40 -4.27 -5.53
N GLY A 22 -0.84 -4.40 -5.03
CA GLY A 22 -1.18 -5.43 -4.03
C GLY A 22 -0.90 -6.87 -4.51
N THR A 23 -0.97 -7.12 -5.82
CA THR A 23 -0.58 -8.43 -6.39
C THR A 23 0.93 -8.64 -6.29
N ILE A 24 1.72 -7.61 -6.57
CA ILE A 24 3.19 -7.64 -6.51
C ILE A 24 3.68 -7.71 -5.06
N VAL A 25 3.06 -6.96 -4.16
CA VAL A 25 3.34 -6.98 -2.71
C VAL A 25 3.15 -8.38 -2.15
N GLN A 26 2.02 -9.02 -2.46
CA GLN A 26 1.73 -10.37 -1.98
C GLN A 26 2.73 -11.38 -2.55
N ALA A 27 3.00 -11.32 -3.86
CA ALA A 27 4.00 -12.18 -4.48
C ALA A 27 5.40 -11.96 -3.88
N THR A 28 5.76 -10.73 -3.55
CA THR A 28 7.04 -10.39 -2.91
C THR A 28 7.10 -10.95 -1.50
N LYS A 29 6.03 -10.80 -0.71
CA LYS A 29 5.92 -11.39 0.63
C LYS A 29 6.13 -12.90 0.60
N ASP A 30 5.38 -13.58 -0.27
CA ASP A 30 5.44 -15.05 -0.40
C ASP A 30 6.82 -15.48 -0.88
N PHE A 31 7.40 -14.79 -1.87
CA PHE A 31 8.74 -15.05 -2.35
C PHE A 31 9.82 -14.92 -1.26
N LEU A 32 9.81 -13.81 -0.51
CA LEU A 32 10.79 -13.58 0.55
C LEU A 32 10.65 -14.61 1.68
N ARG A 33 9.43 -15.02 2.02
CA ARG A 33 9.16 -16.03 3.05
C ARG A 33 9.52 -17.44 2.59
N ASP A 34 8.98 -17.86 1.44
CA ASP A 34 8.97 -19.25 1.02
C ASP A 34 10.23 -19.64 0.23
N GLU A 35 10.79 -18.71 -0.54
CA GLU A 35 11.95 -18.97 -1.42
C GLU A 35 13.26 -18.48 -0.83
N LEU A 36 13.24 -17.37 -0.07
CA LEU A 36 14.45 -16.84 0.59
C LEU A 36 14.51 -17.14 2.09
N GLY A 37 13.44 -17.64 2.70
CA GLY A 37 13.42 -18.09 4.10
C GLY A 37 13.35 -16.96 5.14
N TYR A 38 13.03 -15.73 4.75
CA TYR A 38 12.94 -14.61 5.69
C TYR A 38 11.67 -14.66 6.53
N LYS A 39 11.76 -14.17 7.77
CA LYS A 39 10.56 -13.85 8.56
C LYS A 39 10.00 -12.49 8.15
N VAL A 40 8.91 -12.49 7.37
CA VAL A 40 8.35 -11.29 6.72
C VAL A 40 7.04 -10.83 7.36
N MET A 41 6.97 -9.55 7.73
CA MET A 41 5.72 -8.85 8.08
C MET A 41 5.25 -7.99 6.90
N LEU A 42 3.94 -7.92 6.69
CA LEU A 42 3.32 -6.98 5.75
C LEU A 42 2.41 -6.03 6.52
N ILE A 43 2.65 -4.74 6.37
CA ILE A 43 1.81 -3.65 6.87
C ILE A 43 1.05 -3.05 5.69
N ASP A 44 -0.26 -3.28 5.62
CA ASP A 44 -1.16 -2.61 4.67
C ASP A 44 -1.75 -1.36 5.33
N ARG A 45 -1.20 -0.17 5.03
CA ARG A 45 -1.72 1.11 5.54
C ARG A 45 -3.14 1.36 5.05
N GLY A 46 -3.46 0.93 3.83
CA GLY A 46 -4.80 1.05 3.25
C GLY A 46 -5.83 0.24 4.03
N GLN A 47 -5.45 -0.94 4.54
CA GLN A 47 -6.31 -1.73 5.42
C GLN A 47 -6.61 -0.95 6.71
N THR A 48 -5.61 -0.31 7.31
CA THR A 48 -5.80 0.48 8.54
C THR A 48 -6.81 1.64 8.34
N PHE A 49 -6.76 2.35 7.21
CA PHE A 49 -7.78 3.37 6.90
C PHE A 49 -9.19 2.78 6.77
N ARG A 50 -9.32 1.58 6.18
CA ARG A 50 -10.61 0.89 6.08
C ARG A 50 -11.13 0.43 7.44
N VAL A 51 -10.23 0.03 8.34
CA VAL A 51 -10.59 -0.27 9.73
C VAL A 51 -11.13 0.97 10.43
N LEU A 52 -10.49 2.14 10.25
CA LEU A 52 -11.00 3.40 10.79
C LEU A 52 -12.39 3.74 10.26
N VAL A 53 -12.66 3.51 8.96
CA VAL A 53 -14.00 3.68 8.38
C VAL A 53 -15.03 2.81 9.09
N VAL A 54 -14.78 1.50 9.19
CA VAL A 54 -15.71 0.57 9.83
C VAL A 54 -15.91 0.90 11.30
N ALA A 55 -14.84 1.28 12.01
CA ALA A 55 -14.91 1.66 13.42
C ALA A 55 -15.76 2.93 13.61
N ALA A 56 -15.52 3.96 12.81
CA ALA A 56 -16.26 5.22 12.84
C ALA A 56 -17.75 5.00 12.51
N THR A 57 -18.05 4.17 11.50
CA THR A 57 -19.44 3.80 11.18
C THR A 57 -20.11 3.05 12.33
N ARG A 58 -19.43 2.10 12.98
CA ARG A 58 -19.96 1.37 14.15
C ARG A 58 -20.21 2.29 15.35
N ALA A 59 -19.41 3.34 15.49
CA ALA A 59 -19.59 4.37 16.51
C ALA A 59 -20.67 5.41 16.15
N GLY A 60 -21.32 5.28 14.97
CA GLY A 60 -22.38 6.19 14.53
C GLY A 60 -21.88 7.52 13.96
N ALA A 61 -20.59 7.65 13.65
CA ALA A 61 -20.06 8.86 13.05
C ALA A 61 -20.55 9.02 11.60
N ASN A 62 -20.98 10.23 11.26
CA ASN A 62 -21.34 10.56 9.88
C ASN A 62 -20.07 10.77 9.03
N LEU A 63 -19.80 9.85 8.10
CA LEU A 63 -18.60 9.90 7.24
C LEU A 63 -18.70 10.92 6.10
N ASP A 64 -19.84 11.60 5.96
CA ASP A 64 -20.01 12.75 5.07
C ASP A 64 -19.79 14.09 5.79
N ASP A 65 -19.61 14.08 7.12
CA ASP A 65 -19.30 15.24 7.94
C ASP A 65 -17.84 15.18 8.42
N PRO A 66 -16.93 16.02 7.87
CA PRO A 66 -15.54 16.09 8.32
C PRO A 66 -15.39 16.34 9.83
N THR A 67 -16.29 17.09 10.44
CA THR A 67 -16.25 17.41 11.89
C THR A 67 -16.58 16.17 12.72
N ALA A 68 -17.55 15.36 12.28
CA ALA A 68 -17.90 14.11 12.94
C ALA A 68 -16.77 13.08 12.84
N ILE A 69 -16.06 13.03 11.70
CA ILE A 69 -14.88 12.16 11.54
C ILE A 69 -13.76 12.61 12.49
N ASP A 70 -13.49 13.92 12.58
CA ASP A 70 -12.45 14.43 13.46
C ASP A 70 -12.78 14.16 14.94
N ALA A 71 -14.02 14.44 15.36
CA ALA A 71 -14.46 14.15 16.72
C ALA A 71 -14.28 12.66 17.09
N PHE A 72 -14.56 11.75 16.14
CA PHE A 72 -14.29 10.33 16.33
C PHE A 72 -12.80 10.02 16.49
N LEU A 73 -11.94 10.63 15.66
CA LEU A 73 -10.49 10.38 15.65
C LEU A 73 -9.74 11.05 16.82
N GLU A 74 -10.31 12.10 17.42
CA GLU A 74 -9.74 12.79 18.59
C GLU A 74 -10.11 12.14 19.92
N ASP A 75 -11.22 11.38 19.95
CA ASP A 75 -11.63 10.65 21.14
C ASP A 75 -10.66 9.49 21.46
N LYS A 76 -10.10 9.51 22.67
CA LYS A 76 -9.08 8.54 23.10
C LYS A 76 -9.62 7.12 23.20
N GLN A 77 -10.90 6.94 23.57
CA GLN A 77 -11.51 5.62 23.67
C GLN A 77 -11.72 5.03 22.29
N ASN A 78 -12.21 5.83 21.34
CA ASN A 78 -12.34 5.43 19.95
C ASN A 78 -10.99 5.05 19.33
N VAL A 79 -9.95 5.86 19.56
CA VAL A 79 -8.59 5.56 19.08
C VAL A 79 -8.06 4.26 19.68
N ALA A 80 -8.21 4.04 20.99
CA ALA A 80 -7.78 2.80 21.63
C ALA A 80 -8.54 1.57 21.10
N ALA A 81 -9.86 1.69 20.93
CA ALA A 81 -10.69 0.66 20.32
C ALA A 81 -10.27 0.38 18.86
N CYS A 82 -9.92 1.42 18.09
CA CYS A 82 -9.39 1.26 16.74
C CYS A 82 -8.08 0.48 16.71
N VAL A 83 -7.13 0.77 17.62
CA VAL A 83 -5.87 0.00 17.70
C VAL A 83 -6.15 -1.48 17.94
N GLN A 84 -7.07 -1.81 18.84
CA GLN A 84 -7.44 -3.20 19.08
C GLN A 84 -8.14 -3.82 17.86
N PHE A 85 -9.09 -3.11 17.26
CA PHE A 85 -9.83 -3.62 16.10
C PHE A 85 -8.92 -3.85 14.89
N VAL A 86 -7.90 -3.01 14.70
CA VAL A 86 -6.88 -3.25 13.68
C VAL A 86 -6.17 -4.58 13.97
N LYS A 87 -5.74 -4.84 15.22
CA LYS A 87 -5.12 -6.13 15.58
C LYS A 87 -6.06 -7.30 15.32
N ASP A 88 -7.34 -7.19 15.68
CA ASP A 88 -8.32 -8.25 15.47
C ASP A 88 -8.46 -8.57 13.97
N VAL A 89 -8.50 -7.54 13.12
CA VAL A 89 -8.53 -7.66 11.66
C VAL A 89 -7.30 -8.36 11.09
N TYR A 90 -6.10 -8.18 11.68
CA TYR A 90 -4.89 -8.89 11.24
C TYR A 90 -4.97 -10.40 11.53
N HIS A 91 -5.70 -10.80 12.57
CA HIS A 91 -5.93 -12.21 12.91
C HIS A 91 -7.20 -12.79 12.29
N MET A 92 -7.95 -11.97 11.56
CA MET A 92 -9.19 -12.36 10.91
C MET A 92 -8.93 -13.20 9.65
N GLU A 93 -9.79 -14.19 9.42
CA GLU A 93 -9.77 -14.98 8.20
C GLU A 93 -9.91 -14.09 6.96
N LYS A 94 -9.18 -14.43 5.89
CA LYS A 94 -9.09 -13.57 4.70
C LYS A 94 -10.47 -13.24 4.13
N SER A 95 -11.35 -14.24 3.98
CA SER A 95 -12.69 -14.04 3.42
C SER A 95 -13.56 -13.13 4.28
N GLU A 96 -13.46 -13.24 5.60
CA GLU A 96 -14.20 -12.38 6.53
C GLU A 96 -13.69 -10.95 6.45
N ARG A 97 -12.36 -10.79 6.45
CA ARG A 97 -11.71 -9.48 6.30
C ARG A 97 -12.05 -8.81 4.97
N ASP A 98 -12.06 -9.57 3.88
CA ASP A 98 -12.36 -9.06 2.55
C ASP A 98 -13.81 -8.56 2.48
N ASN A 99 -14.75 -9.34 3.02
CA ASN A 99 -16.17 -8.95 3.11
C ASN A 99 -16.40 -7.71 3.99
N LEU A 100 -15.59 -7.55 5.04
CA LEU A 100 -15.69 -6.43 5.97
C LEU A 100 -15.09 -5.13 5.42
N LEU A 101 -13.90 -5.21 4.80
CA LEU A 101 -13.09 -4.02 4.50
C LEU A 101 -13.06 -3.63 3.02
N TYR A 102 -13.30 -4.56 2.10
CA TYR A 102 -13.09 -4.31 0.67
C TYR A 102 -14.40 -4.13 -0.11
N THR A 103 -15.45 -3.67 0.58
CA THR A 103 -16.69 -3.22 -0.06
C THR A 103 -16.48 -1.86 -0.75
N ASN A 104 -17.30 -1.55 -1.76
CA ASN A 104 -17.23 -0.26 -2.46
C ASN A 104 -17.42 0.93 -1.50
N GLN A 105 -18.40 0.83 -0.60
CA GLN A 105 -18.70 1.87 0.39
C GLN A 105 -17.50 2.14 1.32
N VAL A 106 -16.85 1.09 1.83
CA VAL A 106 -15.67 1.26 2.69
C VAL A 106 -14.49 1.83 1.89
N GLY A 107 -14.33 1.42 0.63
CA GLY A 107 -13.34 1.98 -0.29
C GLY A 107 -13.50 3.49 -0.50
N GLU A 108 -14.72 3.95 -0.78
CA GLU A 108 -15.02 5.37 -0.98
C GLU A 108 -14.81 6.18 0.31
N SER A 109 -15.36 5.71 1.42
CA SER A 109 -15.20 6.37 2.73
C SER A 109 -13.76 6.37 3.24
N SER A 110 -12.92 5.41 2.83
CA SER A 110 -11.51 5.39 3.22
C SER A 110 -10.74 6.59 2.70
N ALA A 111 -11.12 7.14 1.54
CA ALA A 111 -10.52 8.36 1.02
C ALA A 111 -10.92 9.58 1.88
N LYS A 112 -12.19 9.65 2.31
CA LYS A 112 -12.69 10.74 3.18
C LYS A 112 -11.99 10.74 4.54
N VAL A 113 -11.91 9.57 5.18
CA VAL A 113 -11.19 9.38 6.44
C VAL A 113 -9.69 9.65 6.26
N GLY A 114 -9.09 9.15 5.18
CA GLY A 114 -7.68 9.36 4.87
C GLY A 114 -7.31 10.82 4.59
N ALA A 115 -8.26 11.68 4.21
CA ALA A 115 -7.97 13.11 4.06
C ALA A 115 -7.81 13.84 5.41
N ARG A 116 -8.15 13.22 6.55
CA ARG A 116 -8.09 13.87 7.87
C ARG A 116 -6.67 13.81 8.47
N PRO A 117 -6.13 14.90 9.02
CA PRO A 117 -4.81 14.89 9.67
C PRO A 117 -4.70 13.87 10.82
N ALA A 118 -5.75 13.73 11.64
CA ALA A 118 -5.76 12.81 12.77
C ALA A 118 -5.68 11.34 12.34
N SER A 119 -6.27 10.97 11.20
CA SER A 119 -6.19 9.60 10.68
C SER A 119 -4.80 9.30 10.13
N GLN A 120 -4.17 10.25 9.43
CA GLN A 120 -2.78 10.11 8.96
C GLN A 120 -1.83 9.91 10.13
N LYS A 121 -1.95 10.75 11.17
CA LYS A 121 -1.18 10.61 12.41
C LYS A 121 -1.41 9.26 13.10
N PHE A 122 -2.66 8.79 13.17
CA PHE A 122 -2.98 7.47 13.73
C PHE A 122 -2.26 6.36 12.96
N VAL A 123 -2.40 6.33 11.63
CA VAL A 123 -1.81 5.28 10.79
C VAL A 123 -0.27 5.33 10.82
N ALA A 124 0.32 6.53 10.78
CA ALA A 124 1.77 6.70 10.88
C ALA A 124 2.30 6.17 12.22
N ASN A 125 1.69 6.58 13.35
CA ASN A 125 2.09 6.12 14.68
C ASN A 125 1.94 4.59 14.84
N LEU A 126 0.85 4.02 14.33
CA LEU A 126 0.65 2.57 14.39
C LEU A 126 1.67 1.82 13.52
N THR A 127 2.01 2.37 12.35
CA THR A 127 3.05 1.81 11.46
C THR A 127 4.42 1.83 12.14
N LYS A 128 4.82 2.97 12.74
CA LYS A 128 6.08 3.10 13.50
C LYS A 128 6.11 2.10 14.67
N LYS A 129 5.00 1.97 15.40
CA LYS A 129 4.89 1.00 16.49
C LYS A 129 5.08 -0.44 16.01
N TRP A 130 4.41 -0.85 14.92
CA TRP A 130 4.56 -2.21 14.41
C TRP A 130 5.94 -2.49 13.86
N LEU A 131 6.59 -1.50 13.24
CA LEU A 131 7.98 -1.65 12.79
C LEU A 131 8.94 -1.87 13.97
N HIS A 132 8.74 -1.13 15.07
CA HIS A 132 9.47 -1.34 16.32
C HIS A 132 9.19 -2.73 16.92
N ASP A 133 7.91 -3.11 17.03
CA ASP A 133 7.51 -4.42 17.56
C ASP A 133 8.04 -5.57 16.68
N ALA A 134 8.10 -5.38 15.36
CA ALA A 134 8.67 -6.34 14.42
C ALA A 134 10.14 -6.67 14.74
N GLY A 135 10.94 -5.67 15.11
CA GLY A 135 12.32 -5.90 15.57
C GLY A 135 12.39 -6.69 16.87
N ILE A 136 11.47 -6.45 17.82
CA ILE A 136 11.38 -7.22 19.07
C ILE A 136 10.98 -8.67 18.80
N GLU A 137 10.06 -8.87 17.87
CA GLU A 137 9.53 -10.17 17.47
C GLU A 137 10.42 -10.90 16.45
N ASP A 138 11.62 -10.38 16.18
CA ASP A 138 12.64 -10.99 15.30
C ASP A 138 12.17 -11.14 13.84
N PHE A 139 11.25 -10.27 13.39
CA PHE A 139 10.98 -10.14 11.96
C PHE A 139 12.19 -9.52 11.26
N GLU A 140 12.57 -10.10 10.14
CA GLU A 140 13.76 -9.70 9.41
C GLU A 140 13.43 -8.70 8.31
N VAL A 141 12.22 -8.79 7.76
CA VAL A 141 11.74 -7.92 6.69
C VAL A 141 10.36 -7.42 7.01
N VAL A 142 10.16 -6.10 6.83
CA VAL A 142 8.86 -5.46 6.85
C VAL A 142 8.57 -4.86 5.48
N LEU A 143 7.47 -5.30 4.88
CA LEU A 143 6.92 -4.71 3.67
C LEU A 143 5.83 -3.71 4.08
N VAL A 144 5.87 -2.50 3.55
CA VAL A 144 4.81 -1.50 3.77
C VAL A 144 4.12 -1.20 2.45
N ASP A 145 2.83 -1.52 2.36
CA ASP A 145 1.96 -1.14 1.24
C ASP A 145 1.09 0.07 1.64
N GLY A 146 1.11 1.11 0.82
CA GLY A 146 0.35 2.32 1.10
C GLY A 146 0.57 3.43 0.10
N ARG A 147 0.40 4.66 0.57
CA ARG A 147 0.59 5.88 -0.21
C ARG A 147 1.53 6.82 0.54
N ALA A 148 2.30 7.62 -0.19
CA ALA A 148 3.25 8.60 0.36
C ALA A 148 4.18 7.99 1.43
N LEU A 149 4.82 6.89 1.05
CA LEU A 149 5.64 6.07 1.95
C LEU A 149 7.08 6.54 2.04
N GLU A 150 7.59 7.24 1.02
CA GLU A 150 9.00 7.66 0.95
C GLU A 150 9.41 8.45 2.20
N ASN A 151 8.70 9.53 2.51
CA ASN A 151 9.01 10.37 3.66
C ASN A 151 8.90 9.59 4.98
N ILE A 152 7.87 8.76 5.11
CA ILE A 152 7.63 7.95 6.32
C ILE A 152 8.75 6.92 6.52
N ALA A 153 9.22 6.30 5.43
CA ALA A 153 10.34 5.36 5.48
C ALA A 153 11.65 6.03 5.89
N GLN A 154 11.94 7.21 5.33
CA GLN A 154 13.11 8.00 5.70
C GLN A 154 13.05 8.44 7.17
N GLU A 155 11.89 8.87 7.68
CA GLU A 155 11.70 9.17 9.10
C GLU A 155 11.95 7.94 9.98
N MET A 156 11.36 6.78 9.64
CA MET A 156 11.51 5.55 10.41
C MET A 156 12.97 5.06 10.43
N GLU A 157 13.70 5.22 9.33
CA GLU A 157 15.12 4.90 9.25
C GLU A 157 15.96 5.89 10.10
N ALA A 158 15.67 7.18 10.02
CA ALA A 158 16.36 8.22 10.81
C ALA A 158 16.13 8.06 12.32
N GLU A 159 14.94 7.59 12.72
CA GLU A 159 14.61 7.20 14.10
C GLU A 159 15.27 5.85 14.51
N GLY A 160 15.96 5.18 13.57
CA GLY A 160 16.67 3.92 13.82
C GLY A 160 15.76 2.70 13.94
N LEU A 161 14.52 2.77 13.45
CA LEU A 161 13.55 1.67 13.52
C LEU A 161 13.76 0.59 12.47
N CYS A 162 14.49 0.88 11.38
CA CYS A 162 14.70 -0.04 10.28
C CYS A 162 15.99 0.23 9.49
N ASP A 163 16.29 -0.69 8.57
CA ASP A 163 17.24 -0.53 7.46
C ASP A 163 16.43 -0.37 6.15
N TYR A 164 16.26 0.86 5.67
CA TYR A 164 15.41 1.14 4.50
C TYR A 164 16.17 0.89 3.19
N ARG A 165 15.85 -0.21 2.52
CA ARG A 165 16.61 -0.68 1.34
C ARG A 165 15.97 -0.40 -0.01
N ALA A 166 14.65 -0.41 -0.10
CA ALA A 166 13.99 -0.25 -1.38
C ALA A 166 12.65 0.48 -1.30
N GLY A 167 12.45 1.43 -2.23
CA GLY A 167 11.20 2.15 -2.42
C GLY A 167 10.70 2.02 -3.85
N LEU A 168 9.58 1.32 -4.02
CA LEU A 168 8.99 1.08 -5.33
C LEU A 168 7.69 1.87 -5.45
N TYR A 169 7.64 2.76 -6.44
CA TYR A 169 6.45 3.58 -6.71
C TYR A 169 5.72 3.06 -7.95
N PHE A 170 4.48 2.59 -7.80
CA PHE A 170 3.74 1.96 -8.88
C PHE A 170 2.84 2.95 -9.64
N ILE A 171 2.91 2.91 -10.96
CA ILE A 171 1.98 3.60 -11.87
C ILE A 171 1.31 2.61 -12.82
N CYS A 172 0.20 3.04 -13.41
CA CYS A 172 -0.54 2.31 -14.41
C CYS A 172 -1.46 3.28 -15.15
N GLU A 173 -1.56 3.15 -16.46
CA GLU A 173 -2.64 3.75 -17.22
C GLU A 173 -3.98 3.34 -16.60
N GLU A 174 -4.84 4.32 -16.34
CA GLU A 174 -6.07 4.10 -15.57
C GLU A 174 -7.00 3.12 -16.27
N TYR A 175 -6.96 3.14 -17.61
CA TYR A 175 -7.71 2.26 -18.47
C TYR A 175 -7.35 0.77 -18.24
N ILE A 176 -6.07 0.47 -18.10
CA ILE A 176 -5.55 -0.86 -17.82
C ILE A 176 -5.91 -1.29 -16.39
N GLY A 177 -5.74 -0.38 -15.43
CA GLY A 177 -6.13 -0.60 -14.03
C GLY A 177 -7.62 -0.89 -13.87
N ALA A 178 -8.48 -0.16 -14.58
CA ALA A 178 -9.92 -0.34 -14.60
C ALA A 178 -10.30 -1.70 -15.18
N ARG A 179 -9.80 -2.06 -16.37
CA ARG A 179 -10.01 -3.38 -17.00
C ARG A 179 -9.64 -4.53 -16.07
N ARG A 180 -8.45 -4.46 -15.44
CA ARG A 180 -8.00 -5.51 -14.51
C ARG A 180 -8.92 -5.63 -13.30
N THR A 181 -9.38 -4.50 -12.77
CA THR A 181 -10.27 -4.46 -11.60
C THR A 181 -11.64 -5.08 -11.90
N LEU A 182 -12.18 -4.85 -13.09
CA LEU A 182 -13.47 -5.38 -13.53
C LEU A 182 -13.39 -6.83 -14.05
N GLY A 183 -12.21 -7.46 -14.03
CA GLY A 183 -12.03 -8.84 -14.49
C GLY A 183 -11.81 -8.99 -16.00
N TYR A 184 -11.64 -7.88 -16.73
CA TYR A 184 -11.42 -7.85 -18.18
C TYR A 184 -9.93 -7.85 -18.58
N ALA A 185 -9.06 -8.37 -17.72
CA ALA A 185 -7.61 -8.38 -17.95
C ALA A 185 -7.20 -9.17 -19.21
N ALA A 186 -7.98 -10.19 -19.61
CA ALA A 186 -7.71 -11.02 -20.78
C ALA A 186 -8.37 -10.52 -22.08
N THR A 187 -9.24 -9.50 -22.00
CA THR A 187 -10.03 -9.01 -23.13
C THR A 187 -9.62 -7.59 -23.45
N LYS A 188 -9.24 -7.29 -24.71
CA LYS A 188 -8.88 -5.94 -25.13
C LYS A 188 -10.11 -5.03 -25.11
N TYR A 189 -9.89 -3.71 -25.00
CA TYR A 189 -11.01 -2.74 -25.00
C TYR A 189 -11.91 -2.84 -26.21
N GLU A 190 -11.28 -2.96 -27.38
CA GLU A 190 -11.95 -3.06 -28.68
C GLU A 190 -12.88 -4.28 -28.76
N ASP A 191 -12.60 -5.32 -27.97
CA ASP A 191 -13.39 -6.55 -27.90
C ASP A 191 -14.46 -6.52 -26.78
N LEU A 192 -14.50 -5.48 -25.95
CA LEU A 192 -15.52 -5.33 -24.92
C LEU A 192 -16.88 -4.94 -25.53
N SER A 193 -17.95 -5.46 -24.92
CA SER A 193 -19.31 -5.04 -25.25
C SER A 193 -19.53 -3.56 -24.91
N PRO A 194 -20.52 -2.87 -25.52
CA PRO A 194 -20.82 -1.49 -25.19
C PRO A 194 -21.06 -1.23 -23.69
N SER A 195 -21.73 -2.14 -22.98
CA SER A 195 -21.97 -2.00 -21.54
C SER A 195 -20.68 -2.14 -20.73
N GLN A 196 -19.80 -3.06 -21.09
CA GLN A 196 -18.51 -3.24 -20.43
C GLN A 196 -17.58 -2.05 -20.64
N ARG A 197 -17.65 -1.39 -21.81
CA ARG A 197 -16.88 -0.16 -22.06
C ARG A 197 -17.32 0.98 -21.16
N VAL A 198 -18.63 1.16 -20.97
CA VAL A 198 -19.19 2.15 -20.02
C VAL A 198 -18.69 1.88 -18.60
N GLU A 199 -18.74 0.63 -18.12
CA GLU A 199 -18.22 0.27 -16.80
C GLU A 199 -16.73 0.62 -16.64
N VAL A 200 -15.93 0.36 -17.67
CA VAL A 200 -14.49 0.70 -17.68
C VAL A 200 -14.30 2.21 -17.64
N GLU A 201 -15.03 2.97 -18.45
CA GLU A 201 -14.95 4.44 -18.49
C GLU A 201 -15.34 5.08 -17.16
N ASP A 202 -16.42 4.60 -16.54
CA ASP A 202 -16.87 5.05 -15.22
C ASP A 202 -15.78 4.81 -14.17
N LEU A 203 -15.16 3.62 -14.18
CA LEU A 203 -14.09 3.30 -13.25
C LEU A 203 -12.81 4.11 -13.54
N VAL A 204 -12.50 4.40 -14.80
CA VAL A 204 -11.39 5.32 -15.17
C VAL A 204 -11.61 6.69 -14.57
N ALA A 205 -12.83 7.25 -14.68
CA ALA A 205 -13.15 8.54 -14.09
C ALA A 205 -12.97 8.53 -12.56
N GLN A 206 -13.39 7.45 -11.89
CA GLN A 206 -13.20 7.28 -10.45
C GLN A 206 -11.71 7.17 -10.06
N ILE A 207 -10.91 6.42 -10.84
CA ILE A 207 -9.46 6.28 -10.61
C ILE A 207 -8.77 7.64 -10.73
N LYS A 208 -9.07 8.40 -11.80
CA LYS A 208 -8.51 9.75 -12.02
C LYS A 208 -8.86 10.69 -10.88
N ALA A 209 -10.14 10.76 -10.51
CA ALA A 209 -10.60 11.61 -9.42
C ALA A 209 -9.95 11.23 -8.08
N ARG A 210 -9.72 9.94 -7.84
CA ARG A 210 -9.01 9.47 -6.64
C ARG A 210 -7.54 9.86 -6.66
N ASN A 211 -6.83 9.58 -7.75
CA ASN A 211 -5.42 9.92 -7.87
C ASN A 211 -5.22 11.43 -7.72
N GLN A 212 -6.07 12.26 -8.33
CA GLN A 212 -6.02 13.72 -8.18
C GLN A 212 -6.09 14.13 -6.69
N ARG A 213 -7.08 13.63 -5.95
CA ARG A 213 -7.19 13.88 -4.50
C ARG A 213 -5.98 13.39 -3.72
N ASP A 214 -5.41 12.24 -4.09
CA ASP A 214 -4.22 11.68 -3.42
C ASP A 214 -2.97 12.55 -3.68
N PHE A 215 -2.86 13.20 -4.85
CA PHE A 215 -1.79 14.16 -5.17
C PHE A 215 -2.00 15.54 -4.52
N GLU A 216 -3.24 16.00 -4.42
CA GLU A 216 -3.59 17.35 -3.92
C GLU A 216 -3.81 17.42 -2.41
N ARG A 217 -3.77 16.30 -1.68
CA ARG A 217 -4.04 16.31 -0.23
C ARG A 217 -3.02 17.13 0.54
N ASP A 218 -3.50 17.93 1.50
CA ASP A 218 -2.65 18.75 2.37
C ASP A 218 -1.73 17.92 3.27
N VAL A 219 -2.15 16.71 3.65
CA VAL A 219 -1.41 15.83 4.56
C VAL A 219 -0.92 14.58 3.83
N GLU A 220 0.40 14.37 3.88
CA GLU A 220 1.13 13.29 3.21
C GLU A 220 0.87 13.23 1.68
N PRO A 221 0.85 14.31 0.87
CA PRO A 221 0.55 14.21 -0.56
C PRO A 221 1.32 13.09 -1.27
N LEU A 222 0.65 12.39 -2.19
CA LEU A 222 1.31 11.41 -3.03
C LEU A 222 2.34 12.15 -3.88
N ILE A 223 3.60 11.71 -3.83
CA ILE A 223 4.70 12.32 -4.59
C ILE A 223 5.37 11.22 -5.39
N ARG A 224 5.50 11.42 -6.71
CA ARG A 224 6.31 10.52 -7.54
C ARG A 224 7.78 10.75 -7.20
N PRO A 225 8.56 9.70 -6.90
CA PRO A 225 9.98 9.87 -6.64
C PRO A 225 10.71 10.30 -7.92
N ASN A 226 11.82 11.02 -7.76
CA ASN A 226 12.74 11.24 -8.87
C ASN A 226 13.59 9.98 -9.07
N ALA A 227 13.07 9.04 -9.86
CA ALA A 227 13.68 7.74 -10.07
C ALA A 227 13.45 7.24 -11.50
N PRO A 228 14.27 6.31 -12.00
CA PRO A 228 14.04 5.68 -13.30
C PRO A 228 12.67 4.98 -13.36
N THR A 229 11.97 5.15 -14.48
CA THR A 229 10.74 4.42 -14.78
C THR A 229 11.05 3.12 -15.51
N ILE A 230 10.62 2.00 -14.95
CA ILE A 230 10.76 0.67 -15.54
C ILE A 230 9.37 0.16 -15.94
N VAL A 231 9.17 -0.02 -17.24
CA VAL A 231 7.94 -0.59 -17.79
C VAL A 231 8.01 -2.10 -17.75
N LEU A 232 7.15 -2.72 -16.95
CA LEU A 232 7.03 -4.17 -16.89
C LEU A 232 6.52 -4.73 -18.23
N PRO A 233 6.89 -5.96 -18.62
CA PRO A 233 7.68 -6.93 -17.86
C PRO A 233 9.19 -6.85 -18.12
N SER A 234 9.70 -5.69 -18.55
CA SER A 234 11.13 -5.49 -18.73
C SER A 234 11.90 -5.82 -17.44
N ALA A 235 13.11 -6.34 -17.60
CA ALA A 235 13.97 -6.62 -16.45
C ALA A 235 14.29 -5.31 -15.71
N ILE A 236 14.29 -5.38 -14.38
CA ILE A 236 14.76 -4.30 -13.53
C ILE A 236 16.25 -4.51 -13.32
N ASP A 237 17.07 -3.56 -13.78
CA ASP A 237 18.50 -3.55 -13.55
C ASP A 237 18.81 -2.86 -12.22
N PRO A 238 19.33 -3.59 -11.20
CA PRO A 238 19.65 -3.01 -9.90
C PRO A 238 20.65 -1.86 -9.98
N GLU A 239 21.60 -1.89 -10.92
CA GLU A 239 22.64 -0.85 -11.06
C GLU A 239 22.04 0.49 -11.52
N ILE A 240 20.95 0.44 -12.30
CA ILE A 240 20.28 1.64 -12.80
C ILE A 240 19.46 2.32 -11.70
N ILE A 241 18.88 1.54 -10.80
CA ILE A 241 17.93 2.05 -9.80
C ILE A 241 18.55 2.22 -8.40
N GLN A 242 19.79 1.77 -8.20
CA GLN A 242 20.52 1.97 -6.96
C GLN A 242 21.03 3.41 -6.85
N GLN A 243 20.59 4.10 -5.81
CA GLN A 243 21.02 5.44 -5.47
C GLN A 243 22.38 5.42 -4.77
N PRO A 244 23.10 6.56 -4.70
CA PRO A 244 24.37 6.66 -3.96
C PRO A 244 24.28 6.27 -2.47
N SER A 245 23.08 6.35 -1.88
CA SER A 245 22.78 5.86 -0.52
C SER A 245 22.79 4.35 -0.39
N GLY A 246 22.92 3.60 -1.49
CA GLY A 246 22.75 2.15 -1.57
C GLY A 246 21.30 1.68 -1.73
N ARG A 247 20.32 2.60 -1.66
CA ARG A 247 18.88 2.29 -1.76
C ARG A 247 18.45 2.05 -3.19
N TYR A 248 17.56 1.10 -3.40
CA TYR A 248 16.96 0.82 -4.70
C TYR A 248 15.64 1.59 -4.83
N VAL A 249 15.56 2.56 -5.72
CA VAL A 249 14.36 3.39 -5.91
C VAL A 249 13.96 3.41 -7.37
N ALA A 250 12.71 3.07 -7.67
CA ALA A 250 12.21 3.00 -9.03
C ALA A 250 10.72 3.35 -9.13
N ILE A 251 10.34 3.93 -10.27
CA ILE A 251 8.94 3.96 -10.70
C ILE A 251 8.67 2.69 -11.49
N ILE A 252 7.70 1.89 -11.06
CA ILE A 252 7.30 0.64 -11.70
C ILE A 252 6.02 0.87 -12.48
N ASP A 253 6.12 0.86 -13.80
CA ASP A 253 4.99 1.02 -14.69
C ASP A 253 4.41 -0.35 -15.06
N THR A 254 3.15 -0.55 -14.71
CA THR A 254 2.42 -1.80 -14.92
C THR A 254 1.43 -1.74 -16.09
N SER A 255 1.52 -0.74 -16.97
CA SER A 255 0.50 -0.45 -17.99
C SER A 255 0.42 -1.50 -19.11
N ALA A 256 1.44 -2.30 -19.37
CA ALA A 256 1.38 -3.30 -20.42
C ALA A 256 0.41 -4.46 -20.11
N ASP A 257 -0.31 -4.97 -21.11
CA ASP A 257 -1.17 -6.15 -20.98
C ASP A 257 -0.30 -7.40 -20.72
N MET A 258 -0.46 -8.00 -19.53
CA MET A 258 0.33 -9.16 -19.11
C MET A 258 -0.35 -9.97 -18.01
N THR A 259 0.07 -11.22 -17.82
CA THR A 259 -0.40 -12.06 -16.71
C THR A 259 0.20 -11.60 -15.37
N LYS A 260 -0.48 -11.93 -14.25
CA LYS A 260 0.04 -11.65 -12.90
C LYS A 260 1.45 -12.22 -12.68
N ARG A 261 1.71 -13.43 -13.18
CA ARG A 261 3.04 -14.08 -13.08
C ARG A 261 4.11 -13.27 -13.80
N VAL A 262 3.82 -12.83 -15.02
CA VAL A 262 4.74 -12.02 -15.84
C VAL A 262 4.97 -10.64 -15.21
N MET A 263 3.93 -10.04 -14.63
CA MET A 263 4.02 -8.77 -13.89
C MET A 263 4.91 -8.88 -12.64
N CYS A 264 4.79 -9.95 -11.85
CA CYS A 264 5.57 -10.05 -10.61
C CYS A 264 7.04 -10.40 -10.84
N ALA A 265 7.38 -11.17 -11.89
CA ALA A 265 8.70 -11.79 -12.05
C ALA A 265 9.89 -10.80 -11.99
N PRO A 266 9.87 -9.62 -12.66
CA PRO A 266 10.98 -8.68 -12.58
C PRO A 266 11.21 -8.12 -11.17
N VAL A 267 10.13 -7.86 -10.43
CA VAL A 267 10.22 -7.37 -9.04
C VAL A 267 10.78 -8.45 -8.12
N LEU A 268 10.38 -9.70 -8.26
CA LEU A 268 10.96 -10.80 -7.47
C LEU A 268 12.45 -11.01 -7.76
N LYS A 269 12.88 -10.83 -9.01
CA LYS A 269 14.29 -10.86 -9.39
C LYS A 269 15.06 -9.71 -8.74
N LEU A 270 14.50 -8.50 -8.73
CA LEU A 270 15.07 -7.36 -8.00
C LEU A 270 15.22 -7.70 -6.52
N MET A 271 14.20 -8.29 -5.88
CA MET A 271 14.28 -8.65 -4.46
C MET A 271 15.46 -9.57 -4.17
N ARG A 272 15.78 -10.55 -5.03
CA ARG A 272 17.02 -11.34 -4.84
C ARG A 272 18.26 -10.46 -4.76
N ALA A 273 18.39 -9.44 -5.62
CA ALA A 273 19.53 -8.53 -5.61
C ALA A 273 19.56 -7.61 -4.38
N VAL A 274 18.40 -7.16 -3.88
CA VAL A 274 18.31 -6.33 -2.66
C VAL A 274 18.78 -7.09 -1.40
N PHE A 275 18.63 -8.42 -1.41
CA PHE A 275 18.96 -9.31 -0.29
C PHE A 275 20.24 -10.14 -0.52
N SER A 276 20.94 -9.97 -1.65
CA SER A 276 22.26 -10.56 -1.91
C SER A 276 23.36 -9.70 -1.29
#